data_AF-A0A7W0PZW5-F1
#
_entry.id   AF-A0A7W0PZW5-F1
#
_cell.length_a   1.000
_cell.length_b   1.000
_cell.length_c   1.000
_cell.angle_alpha   90.00
_cell.angle_beta   90.00
_cell.angle_gamma   90.00
#
_symmetry.space_group_name_H-M   'P 1'
#
loop_
_entity.id
_entity.type
_entity.pdbx_description
1 polymer ?
#
loop_
_entity_poly.entity_id
_entity_poly.type
_entity_poly.pdbx_seq_one_letter_code
_entity_poly.pdbx_strand_id
1 'polypeptide(L)' 'MSYLLFVWTPTGYQLREREGEPPKPGDRVELDEKQLEITKLGVSPLPGDDRVCAFAQG' A
#
# COMPACT_ATOMS: atom_id res chain seq x y z
N MET A 1 0.07 -9.77 11.85
CA MET A 1 -0.65 -8.54 11.47
C MET A 1 -0.43 -8.36 9.98
N SER A 2 -1.44 -7.98 9.21
CA SER A 2 -1.32 -7.72 7.76
C SER A 2 -1.92 -6.38 7.40
N TYR A 3 -1.45 -5.81 6.30
CA TYR A 3 -1.93 -4.54 5.75
C TYR A 3 -2.10 -4.66 4.24
N LEU A 4 -2.86 -3.74 3.67
CA LEU A 4 -3.00 -3.60 2.22
C LEU A 4 -2.04 -2.57 1.68
N LEU A 5 -1.33 -2.89 0.61
CA LEU A 5 -0.55 -1.94 -0.17
C LEU A 5 -1.37 -1.55 -1.40
N PHE A 6 -1.83 -0.30 -1.44
CA PHE A 6 -2.45 0.30 -2.61
C PHE A 6 -1.36 0.97 -3.44
N VAL A 7 -1.19 0.54 -4.68
CA VAL A 7 -0.19 1.08 -5.61
C VAL A 7 -0.92 1.78 -6.73
N TRP A 8 -0.76 3.09 -6.82
CA TRP A 8 -1.24 3.83 -7.98
C TRP A 8 -0.31 3.60 -9.16
N THR A 9 -0.88 3.36 -10.35
CA THR A 9 -0.12 3.25 -11.60
C THR A 9 -0.80 4.08 -12.69
N PRO A 10 -0.08 4.48 -13.76
CA PRO A 10 -0.70 5.20 -14.88
C PRO A 10 -1.87 4.45 -15.55
N THR A 11 -1.93 3.12 -15.41
CA THR A 11 -2.98 2.28 -15.99
C THR A 11 -4.09 1.92 -15.01
N GLY A 12 -4.03 2.40 -13.75
CA GLY A 12 -5.05 2.12 -12.73
C GLY A 12 -4.46 2.02 -11.33
N TYR A 13 -4.84 0.98 -10.60
CA TYR A 13 -4.25 0.68 -9.29
C TYR A 13 -4.11 -0.82 -9.08
N GLN A 14 -3.22 -1.19 -8.17
CA GLN A 14 -3.07 -2.55 -7.67
C GLN A 14 -3.23 -2.55 -6.15
N LEU A 15 -3.92 -3.56 -5.64
CA LEU A 15 -4.03 -3.83 -4.21
C LEU A 15 -3.29 -5.14 -3.94
N ARG A 16 -2.35 -5.10 -3.00
CA ARG A 16 -1.57 -6.26 -2.57
C ARG A 16 -1.71 -6.43 -1.07
N GLU A 17 -1.95 -7.65 -0.61
CA GLU A 17 -1.84 -7.95 0.80
C GLU A 17 -0.37 -8.16 1.18
N ARG A 18 0.03 -7.60 2.32
CA ARG A 18 1.38 -7.71 2.87
C ARG A 18 1.31 -8.13 4.33
N GLU A 19 2.19 -9.02 4.72
CA GLU A 19 2.37 -9.39 6.12
C GLU A 19 3.30 -8.39 6.83
N GLY A 20 3.06 -8.20 8.12
CA GLY A 20 3.82 -7.30 8.98
C GLY A 20 3.08 -6.01 9.32
N GLU A 21 3.84 -5.06 9.87
CA GLU A 21 3.33 -3.72 10.16
C GLU A 21 3.35 -2.85 8.89
N PRO A 22 2.36 -1.97 8.71
CA PRO A 22 2.34 -1.06 7.57
C PRO A 22 3.51 -0.07 7.64
N PRO A 23 4.22 0.17 6.52
CA PRO A 23 5.28 1.17 6.43
C PRO A 23 4.71 2.58 6.62
N LYS A 24 5.52 3.51 7.13
CA LYS A 24 5.08 4.88 7.42
C LYS A 24 5.15 5.76 6.17
N PRO A 25 4.40 6.87 6.12
CA PRO A 25 4.58 7.88 5.08
C PRO A 25 6.05 8.34 5.00
N GLY A 26 6.61 8.36 3.80
CA GLY A 26 8.02 8.63 3.50
C GLY A 26 8.91 7.37 3.43
N ASP A 27 8.46 6.23 3.95
CA ASP A 27 9.17 4.96 3.78
C ASP A 27 9.06 4.49 2.33
N ARG A 28 10.03 3.67 1.90
CA ARG A 28 10.03 3.06 0.57
C ARG A 28 9.84 1.56 0.67
N VAL A 29 9.04 1.03 -0.24
CA VAL A 29 8.81 -0.41 -0.40
C VAL A 29 9.18 -0.84 -1.81
N GLU A 30 9.79 -2.01 -1.90
CA GLU A 30 10.05 -2.64 -3.19
C GLU A 30 8.85 -3.48 -3.62
N LEU A 31 8.41 -3.28 -4.86
CA LEU A 31 7.39 -4.08 -5.52
C LEU A 31 7.70 -4.17 -7.01
N ASP A 32 7.67 -5.38 -7.58
CA ASP A 32 7.89 -5.62 -9.01
C ASP A 32 9.16 -4.90 -9.53
N GLU A 33 10.26 -5.02 -8.78
CA GLU A 33 11.57 -4.39 -9.05
C GLU A 33 11.57 -2.84 -9.06
N LYS A 34 10.49 -2.22 -8.57
CA LYS A 34 10.36 -0.77 -8.41
C LYS A 34 10.34 -0.37 -6.95
N GLN A 35 10.98 0.77 -6.66
CA GLN A 35 10.90 1.42 -5.37
C GLN A 35 9.71 2.37 -5.37
N LEU A 36 8.75 2.11 -4.50
CA LEU A 36 7.54 2.92 -4.33
C LEU A 36 7.62 3.63 -2.98
N GLU A 37 7.24 4.91 -2.96
CA GLU A 37 7.19 5.70 -1.73
C GLU A 37 5.79 5.69 -1.14
N ILE A 38 5.71 5.46 0.18
CA ILE A 38 4.44 5.54 0.91
C ILE A 38 4.08 7.00 1.11
N THR A 39 2.92 7.38 0.59
CA THR A 39 2.40 8.74 0.66
C THR A 39 1.53 8.96 1.90
N LYS A 40 0.74 7.95 2.28
CA LYS A 40 -0.17 8.01 3.43
C LYS A 40 -0.57 6.61 3.89
N LEU A 41 -1.07 6.54 5.12
CA LEU A 41 -1.83 5.40 5.64
C LEU A 41 -3.31 5.78 5.75
N GLY A 42 -4.19 4.81 5.49
CA GLY A 42 -5.63 4.97 5.58
C GLY A 42 -6.34 3.64 5.84
N VAL A 43 -7.66 3.64 5.72
CA VAL A 43 -8.49 2.42 5.80
C VAL A 43 -8.48 1.65 4.48
N SER A 44 -8.76 0.35 4.53
CA SER A 44 -8.96 -0.48 3.34
C SER A 44 -10.04 0.11 2.41
N PRO A 45 -9.80 0.16 1.09
CA PRO A 45 -10.84 0.49 0.12
C PRO A 45 -11.80 -0.67 -0.16
N LEU A 46 -11.54 -1.86 0.39
CA LEU A 46 -12.41 -3.02 0.22
C LEU A 46 -13.61 -2.94 1.19
N PRO A 47 -14.86 -3.17 0.74
CA PRO A 47 -16.02 -3.15 1.61
C PRO A 47 -15.90 -4.14 2.77
N GLY A 48 -16.09 -3.66 4.00
CA GLY A 48 -16.07 -4.51 5.21
C GLY A 48 -14.68 -4.94 5.69
N ASP A 49 -13.61 -4.41 5.09
CA ASP A 49 -12.24 -4.68 5.49
C ASP A 49 -11.73 -3.57 6.40
N ASP A 50 -11.29 -3.92 7.60
CA ASP A 50 -10.83 -3.00 8.65
C ASP A 50 -9.30 -2.87 8.69
N ARG A 51 -8.58 -3.54 7.79
CA ARG A 51 -7.12 -3.46 7.73
C ARG A 51 -6.65 -2.07 7.33
N VAL A 52 -5.47 -1.71 7.82
CA VAL A 52 -4.76 -0.50 7.38
C VAL A 52 -4.33 -0.69 5.93
N CYS A 53 -4.49 0.36 5.14
CA CYS A 53 -4.01 0.44 3.77
C CYS A 53 -2.90 1.50 3.64
N ALA A 54 -1.73 1.07 3.21
CA ALA A 54 -0.61 1.93 2.85
C ALA A 54 -0.70 2.30 1.37
N PHE A 55 -0.73 3.60 1.08
CA PHE A 55 -0.84 4.13 -0.28
C PHE A 55 0.54 4.48 -0.80
N ALA A 56 0.95 3.82 -1.88
CA ALA A 56 2.26 3.95 -2.50
C ALA A 56 2.16 4.53 -3.92
N GLN A 57 3.17 5.31 -4.29
CA GLN A 57 3.33 5.87 -5.63
C GLN A 57 4.77 5.71 -6.13
N GLY A 58 4.93 5.62 -7.45
CA GLY A 58 6.22 5.56 -8.15
C GLY A 58 6.07 5.42 -9.65
#